data_AF-A0A8H3C9P8-F1
#
_entry.id   AF-A0A8H3C9P8-F1
#
_cell.length_a   1.000
_cell.length_b   1.000
_cell.length_c   1.000
_cell.angle_alpha   90.00
_cell.angle_beta   90.00
_cell.angle_gamma   90.00
#
_symmetry.space_group_name_H-M   'P 1'
#
loop_
_entity.id
_entity.type
_entity.pdbx_description
1 polymer ?
#
loop_
_entity_poly.entity_id
_entity_poly.type
_entity_poly.pdbx_seq_one_letter_code
_entity_poly.pdbx_strand_id
1 'polypeptide(L)' 'FFIHHAQTDRLWTLWQGRNKTRLSDYGGNTVQNQFVNTASLSDKLSYMGLAEDRTVESLMDTLSNGLCYKYDDEE' A
#
# COMPACT_ATOMS: atom_id res chain seq x y z
N PHE A 1 -3.63 -14.13 10.06
CA PHE A 1 -3.27 -12.71 9.91
C PHE A 1 -2.24 -12.51 8.80
N PHE A 2 -0.97 -12.90 8.99
CA PHE A 2 0.11 -12.60 8.02
C PHE A 2 -0.12 -13.14 6.59
N ILE A 3 -0.37 -14.45 6.44
CA ILE A 3 -0.60 -15.05 5.12
C ILE A 3 -1.88 -14.49 4.45
N HIS A 4 -2.90 -14.18 5.25
CA HIS A 4 -4.11 -13.54 4.76
C HIS A 4 -3.79 -12.16 4.16
N HIS A 5 -3.03 -11.32 4.86
CA HIS A 5 -2.65 -9.99 4.36
C HIS A 5 -1.64 -10.04 3.21
N ALA A 6 -0.77 -11.05 3.16
CA ALA A 6 0.10 -11.27 2.00
C ALA A 6 -0.72 -11.52 0.72
N GLN A 7 -1.85 -12.25 0.82
CA GLN A 7 -2.74 -12.43 -0.32
C GLN A 7 -3.49 -11.13 -0.68
N THR A 8 -3.87 -10.30 0.31
CA THR A 8 -4.44 -8.97 0.04
C THR A 8 -3.45 -8.07 -0.70
N ASP A 9 -2.20 -8.02 -0.24
CA ASP A 9 -1.13 -7.25 -0.87
C ASP A 9 -0.82 -7.74 -2.30
N ARG A 10 -0.81 -9.06 -2.51
CA ARG A 10 -0.67 -9.65 -3.85
C ARG A 10 -1.77 -9.19 -4.80
N LEU A 11 -3.04 -9.24 -4.37
CA LEU A 11 -4.16 -8.79 -5.21
C LEU A 11 -4.08 -7.30 -5.54
N TRP A 12 -3.63 -6.49 -4.59
CA TRP A 12 -3.42 -5.05 -4.79
C TRP A 12 -2.26 -4.79 -5.77
N THR A 13 -1.12 -5.47 -5.58
CA THR A 13 0.05 -5.41 -6.47
C THR A 13 -0.32 -5.79 -7.92
N LEU A 14 -1.09 -6.87 -8.10
CA LEU A 14 -1.62 -7.27 -9.40
C LEU A 14 -2.54 -6.22 -10.03
N TRP A 15 -3.39 -5.59 -9.22
CA TRP A 15 -4.25 -4.51 -9.69
C TRP A 15 -3.43 -3.27 -10.10
N GLN A 16 -2.40 -2.90 -9.35
CA GLN A 16 -1.49 -1.80 -9.67
C GLN A 16 -0.71 -2.08 -10.95
N GLY A 17 -0.19 -3.30 -11.13
CA GLY A 17 0.59 -3.70 -12.30
C GLY A 17 -0.14 -3.60 -13.65
N ARG A 18 -1.47 -3.54 -13.64
CA ARG A 18 -2.29 -3.35 -14.86
C ARG A 18 -2.23 -1.92 -15.42
N ASN A 19 -1.86 -0.92 -14.62
CA ASN A 19 -1.68 0.46 -15.10
C ASN A 19 -0.72 1.22 -14.17
N LYS A 20 0.40 1.73 -14.71
CA LYS A 20 1.42 2.47 -13.95
C LYS A 20 0.87 3.64 -13.12
N THR A 21 -0.21 4.30 -13.55
CA THR A 21 -0.81 5.40 -12.76
C THR A 21 -1.34 4.94 -11.41
N ARG A 22 -1.65 3.65 -11.27
CA ARG A 22 -2.22 3.06 -10.04
C ARG A 22 -1.24 2.98 -8.88
N LEU A 23 0.05 3.18 -9.12
CA LEU A 23 1.03 3.39 -8.05
C LEU A 23 0.77 4.69 -7.28
N SER A 24 -0.05 5.60 -7.82
CA SER A 24 -0.46 6.84 -7.16
C SER A 24 -1.96 6.87 -6.82
N ASP A 25 -2.71 5.81 -7.11
CA ASP A 25 -4.15 5.73 -6.83
C ASP A 25 -4.35 5.38 -5.34
N TYR A 26 -4.41 6.42 -4.51
CA TYR A 26 -4.67 6.32 -3.08
C TYR A 26 -5.70 7.38 -2.67
N GLY A 27 -6.65 7.00 -1.82
CA GLY A 27 -7.70 7.90 -1.36
C GLY A 27 -8.73 7.20 -0.49
N GLY A 28 -9.63 8.00 0.09
CA GLY A 28 -10.66 7.53 1.01
C GLY A 28 -10.63 8.27 2.34
N ASN A 29 -11.43 7.80 3.29
CA ASN A 29 -11.47 8.32 4.65
C ASN A 29 -10.36 7.72 5.51
N THR A 30 -9.66 8.56 6.28
CA THR A 30 -8.61 8.13 7.22
C THR A 30 -9.16 7.65 8.56
N VAL A 31 -10.42 7.99 8.86
CA VAL A 31 -11.11 7.65 10.11
C VAL A 31 -12.40 6.90 9.78
N GLN A 32 -12.65 5.80 10.48
CA GLN A 32 -13.86 5.00 10.32
C GLN A 32 -15.13 5.84 10.57
N ASN A 33 -16.19 5.56 9.82
CA ASN A 33 -17.48 6.27 9.89
C ASN A 33 -17.41 7.78 9.56
N GLN A 34 -16.37 8.21 8.83
CA GLN A 34 -16.29 9.54 8.24
C GLN A 34 -16.49 9.45 6.72
N PHE A 35 -17.21 10.41 6.14
CA PHE A 35 -17.50 10.47 4.70
C PHE A 35 -16.59 11.46 3.95
N VAL A 36 -15.47 11.85 4.56
CA VAL A 36 -14.50 12.78 3.97
C VAL A 36 -13.32 12.03 3.37
N ASN A 37 -13.02 12.30 2.10
CA ASN A 37 -11.86 11.74 1.40
C ASN A 37 -10.62 12.58 1.70
N THR A 38 -9.93 12.25 2.78
CA THR A 38 -8.79 13.02 3.31
C THR A 38 -7.47 12.27 3.24
N ALA A 39 -7.50 10.98 2.87
CA ALA A 39 -6.30 10.18 2.74
C ALA A 39 -5.44 10.69 1.56
N SER A 40 -4.14 10.82 1.81
CA SER A 40 -3.15 11.33 0.86
C SER A 40 -1.90 10.46 0.84
N LEU A 41 -1.21 10.43 -0.31
CA LEU A 41 0.10 9.77 -0.46
C LEU A 41 1.17 10.34 0.50
N SER A 42 1.00 11.61 0.91
CA SER A 42 1.90 12.27 1.87
C SER A 42 1.67 11.86 3.33
N ASP A 43 0.59 11.13 3.63
CA ASP A 43 0.27 10.72 4.99
C ASP A 43 1.36 9.78 5.53
N LYS A 44 1.69 9.94 6.81
CA LYS A 44 2.64 9.06 7.50
C LYS A 44 1.90 7.88 8.11
N LEU A 45 2.30 6.68 7.70
CA LEU A 45 1.89 5.44 8.33
C LEU A 45 2.75 5.19 9.56
N SER A 46 2.10 5.12 10.73
CA SER A 46 2.76 4.79 11.98
C SER A 46 2.64 3.31 12.30
N TYR A 47 3.76 2.70 12.68
CA TYR A 47 3.85 1.27 13.01
C TYR A 47 3.86 0.98 14.50
N MET A 48 3.49 1.96 15.33
CA MET A 48 3.42 1.81 16.79
C MET A 48 4.71 1.25 17.42
N GLY A 49 5.87 1.65 16.89
CA GLY A 49 7.18 1.22 17.37
C GLY A 49 7.73 -0.09 16.77
N LEU A 50 7.01 -0.73 15.85
CA LEU A 50 7.50 -1.93 15.15
C LEU A 50 8.45 -1.62 13.99
N ALA A 51 8.36 -0.42 13.43
CA ALA A 51 9.20 0.07 12.35
C ALA A 51 9.22 1.61 12.36
N GLU A 52 10.08 2.20 11.54
CA GLU A 52 10.10 3.65 11.29
C GLU A 52 8.84 4.11 10.54
N ASP A 53 8.35 5.30 10.90
CA ASP A 53 7.21 5.89 10.20
C ASP A 53 7.60 6.28 8.77
N ARG A 54 6.77 5.90 7.80
CA ARG A 54 7.00 6.13 6.37
C ARG A 54 5.79 6.75 5.71
N THR A 55 6.00 7.50 4.63
CA THR A 55 4.86 8.00 3.83
C THR A 55 4.19 6.86 3.08
N VAL A 56 2.88 6.98 2.86
CA VAL A 56 2.13 6.04 2.00
C VAL A 56 2.79 5.94 0.63
N GLU A 57 3.17 7.07 0.02
CA GLU A 57 3.87 7.13 -1.27
C GLU A 57 5.07 6.17 -1.33
N SER A 58 5.88 6.14 -0.28
CA SER A 58 7.09 5.31 -0.25
C SER A 58 6.81 3.80 -0.21
N LEU A 59 5.55 3.38 -0.06
CA LEU A 59 5.14 1.99 0.12
C LEU A 59 4.21 1.50 -0.99
N MET A 60 3.88 2.35 -1.96
CA MET A 60 2.96 2.01 -3.04
C MET A 60 3.55 1.05 -4.08
N ASP A 61 4.87 0.92 -4.15
CA ASP A 61 5.58 0.09 -5.13
C ASP A 61 6.53 -0.89 -4.41
N THR A 62 6.25 -2.18 -4.59
CA THR A 62 6.95 -3.31 -3.94
C THR A 62 8.41 -3.47 -4.38
N LEU A 63 8.85 -2.70 -5.40
CA LEU A 63 10.21 -2.70 -5.94
C LEU A 63 10.95 -1.37 -5.73
N SER A 64 10.42 -0.47 -4.89
CA SER A 64 10.97 0.86 -4.67
C SER A 64 11.18 1.18 -3.19
N ASN A 65 11.96 2.22 -2.90
CA ASN A 65 12.10 2.80 -1.56
C ASN A 65 12.46 1.75 -0.48
N GLY A 66 13.37 0.82 -0.80
CA GLY A 66 13.81 -0.23 0.12
C GLY A 66 12.95 -1.50 0.14
N LEU A 67 11.79 -1.51 -0.54
CA LEU A 67 11.08 -2.73 -0.89
C LEU A 67 11.70 -3.31 -2.17
N CYS A 68 11.82 -4.64 -2.22
CA CYS A 68 12.34 -5.35 -3.39
C CYS A 68 11.78 -6.78 -3.42
N TYR A 69 10.45 -6.89 -3.52
CA TYR A 69 9.77 -8.18 -3.59
C TYR A 69 8.74 -8.22 -4.72
N LYS A 70 8.51 -9.42 -5.22
CA LYS A 70 7.44 -9.74 -6.18
C LYS A 70 6.70 -10.98 -5.70
N TYR A 71 5.44 -11.08 -6.05
CA TYR A 71 4.70 -12.34 -5.94
C TYR A 71 4.98 -13.20 -7.15
N ASP A 72 5.05 -14.50 -6.92
CA ASP A 72 5.05 -15.46 -8.02
C ASP A 72 3.61 -15.59 -8.52
N ASP A 73 3.42 -15.26 -9.80
CA ASP A 73 2.13 -15.28 -10.48
C ASP A 73 2.12 -16.28 -11.63
N GLU A 74 3.16 -17.13 -11.72
CA GLU A 74 3.16 -18.28 -12.62
C GLU A 74 2.19 -19.35 -12.07
N GLU A 75 1.27 -19.78 -12.92
CA GLU A 75 0.44 -20.98 -12.75
C GLU A 75 1.00 -22.10 -13.63
#